data_AF-A0AAP0RTX1-F1
#
_entry.id   AF-A0AAP0RTX1-F1
#
_cell.length_a   1.000
_cell.length_b   1.000
_cell.length_c   1.000
_cell.angle_alpha   90.00
_cell.angle_beta   90.00
_cell.angle_gamma   90.00
#
_symmetry.space_group_name_H-M   'P 1'
#
loop_
_entity.id
_entity.type
_entity.pdbx_description
1 polymer ?
#
loop_
_entity_poly.entity_id
_entity_poly.type
_entity_poly.pdbx_seq_one_letter_code
_entity_poly.pdbx_strand_id
1 'polypeptide(L)'
;MDYSKTLFIHNSISTKIIKDRNKEVISNLPFSIENTVNNIIFLSQDLYTAFGHHHKVIASVTRLVCWSKPSSGVIKLNTDGSSLGNPRPAGMGGLFRNEQGSWIMGYAFKMGHAHSLEAELCSIRMGLRIAWEHGITSLQVESDCEVVVNLILRGEH
;
A
#
# COMPACT_ATOMS: atom_id res chain seq x y z
N MET A 1 2.60 -29.10 -4.27
CA MET A 1 1.95 -27.77 -4.25
C MET A 1 2.96 -26.82 -3.65
N ASP A 2 3.59 -26.02 -4.50
CA ASP A 2 4.73 -25.18 -4.13
C ASP A 2 4.21 -23.77 -3.85
N TYR A 3 4.15 -23.39 -2.57
CA TYR A 3 3.76 -22.04 -2.17
C TYR A 3 5.01 -21.15 -2.17
N SER A 4 5.42 -20.71 -3.36
CA SER A 4 6.44 -19.67 -3.51
C SER A 4 5.90 -18.33 -2.98
N LYS A 5 6.05 -18.12 -1.67
CA LYS A 5 5.74 -16.85 -0.99
C LYS A 5 6.89 -15.89 -1.21
N THR A 6 6.89 -15.19 -2.34
CA THR A 6 7.86 -14.12 -2.59
C THR A 6 7.25 -12.77 -2.20
N LEU A 7 7.67 -12.23 -1.06
CA LEU A 7 7.33 -10.90 -0.55
C LEU A 7 8.51 -9.97 -0.82
N PHE A 8 8.34 -8.99 -1.71
CA PHE A 8 9.41 -8.05 -2.09
C PHE A 8 9.26 -6.74 -1.32
N ILE A 9 10.39 -6.19 -0.84
CA ILE A 9 10.47 -4.87 -0.21
C ILE A 9 10.67 -3.83 -1.32
N HIS A 10 9.70 -2.94 -1.53
CA HIS A 10 9.74 -1.93 -2.59
C HIS A 10 9.32 -0.53 -2.08
N ASN A 11 10.24 0.44 -2.15
CA ASN A 11 9.91 1.87 -2.09
C ASN A 11 9.47 2.35 -3.48
N SER A 12 8.20 2.12 -3.83
CA SER A 12 7.64 2.54 -5.13
C SER A 12 6.80 3.81 -5.01
N ILE A 13 6.54 4.50 -6.13
CA ILE A 13 5.59 5.64 -6.18
C ILE A 13 4.25 5.26 -5.54
N SER A 14 3.84 4.00 -5.68
CA SER A 14 2.63 3.44 -5.07
C SER A 14 2.66 3.46 -3.53
N THR A 15 3.82 3.27 -2.87
CA THR A 15 3.90 3.34 -1.40
C THR A 15 3.83 4.78 -0.92
N LYS A 16 4.37 5.75 -1.67
CA LYS A 16 4.17 7.18 -1.39
C LYS A 16 2.70 7.58 -1.49
N ILE A 17 1.99 7.08 -2.51
CA ILE A 17 0.54 7.30 -2.70
C ILE A 17 -0.27 6.76 -1.50
N ILE A 18 0.00 5.53 -1.07
CA ILE A 18 -0.72 4.93 0.07
C ILE A 18 -0.39 5.70 1.37
N LYS A 19 0.86 6.10 1.56
CA LYS A 19 1.33 6.84 2.73
C LYS A 19 0.71 8.22 2.87
N ASP A 20 0.59 8.96 1.77
CA ASP A 20 -0.03 10.29 1.78
C ASP A 20 -1.56 10.19 1.96
N ARG A 21 -2.22 9.20 1.35
CA ARG A 21 -3.63 8.87 1.66
C ARG A 21 -3.86 8.52 3.13
N ASN A 22 -2.97 7.71 3.71
CA ASN A 22 -3.11 7.29 5.09
C ASN A 22 -3.00 8.48 6.06
N LYS A 23 -2.09 9.44 5.83
CA LYS A 23 -1.99 10.66 6.64
C LYS A 23 -3.29 11.48 6.69
N GLU A 24 -3.98 11.62 5.57
CA GLU A 24 -5.25 12.36 5.49
C GLU A 24 -6.38 11.65 6.22
N VAL A 25 -6.45 10.32 6.11
CA VAL A 25 -7.44 9.50 6.83
C VAL A 25 -7.19 9.59 8.34
N ILE A 26 -5.93 9.61 8.78
CA ILE A 26 -5.55 9.64 10.20
C ILE A 26 -5.77 11.01 10.85
N SER A 27 -5.65 12.11 10.11
CA SER A 27 -5.59 13.46 10.69
C SER A 27 -6.91 14.00 11.27
N ASN A 28 -8.04 13.31 11.12
CA ASN A 28 -9.35 13.73 11.67
C ASN A 28 -9.68 15.22 11.44
N LEU A 29 -9.20 15.80 10.33
CA LEU A 29 -9.51 17.19 10.01
C LEU A 29 -11.04 17.33 9.83
N PRO A 30 -11.67 18.37 10.41
CA PRO A 30 -13.07 18.65 10.15
C PRO A 30 -13.30 18.77 8.65
N PHE A 31 -14.50 18.40 8.18
CA PHE A 31 -14.86 18.52 6.78
C PHE A 31 -14.53 19.92 6.27
N SER A 32 -13.56 19.99 5.37
CA SER A 32 -13.10 21.22 4.73
C SER A 32 -13.24 21.05 3.23
N ILE A 33 -13.93 22.00 2.60
CA ILE A 33 -14.11 22.02 1.15
C ILE A 33 -12.74 22.07 0.47
N GLU A 34 -11.82 22.89 0.98
CA GLU A 34 -10.48 23.04 0.43
C GLU A 34 -9.67 21.74 0.51
N ASN A 35 -9.66 21.07 1.67
CA ASN A 35 -8.99 19.77 1.81
C ASN A 35 -9.65 18.73 0.92
N THR A 36 -10.98 18.69 0.85
CA THR A 36 -11.71 17.73 0.01
C THR A 36 -11.39 17.93 -1.48
N VAL A 37 -11.35 19.19 -1.95
CA VAL A 37 -10.99 19.52 -3.34
C VAL A 37 -9.53 19.17 -3.63
N ASN A 38 -8.60 19.51 -2.74
CA ASN A 38 -7.19 19.14 -2.90
C ASN A 38 -7.03 17.62 -2.93
N ASN A 39 -7.70 16.88 -2.05
CA ASN A 39 -7.68 15.42 -2.04
C ASN A 39 -8.24 14.85 -3.35
N ILE A 40 -9.34 15.41 -3.89
CA ILE A 40 -9.90 14.98 -5.18
C ILE A 40 -8.88 15.22 -6.31
N ILE A 41 -8.19 16.37 -6.33
CA ILE A 41 -7.18 16.71 -7.33
C ILE A 41 -5.99 15.75 -7.24
N PHE A 42 -5.45 15.54 -6.03
CA PHE A 42 -4.33 14.62 -5.80
C PHE A 42 -4.71 13.19 -6.17
N LEU A 43 -5.86 12.69 -5.71
CA LEU A 43 -6.33 11.35 -6.07
C LEU A 43 -6.57 11.21 -7.57
N SER A 44 -7.04 12.25 -8.25
CA SER A 44 -7.22 12.22 -9.72
C SER A 44 -5.87 12.19 -10.45
N GLN A 45 -4.86 12.92 -9.97
CA GLN A 45 -3.49 12.89 -10.50
C GLN A 45 -2.79 11.56 -10.20
N ASP A 46 -3.07 10.97 -9.04
CA ASP A 46 -2.56 9.66 -8.63
C ASP A 46 -3.18 8.55 -9.48
N LEU A 47 -4.48 8.60 -9.73
CA LEU A 47 -5.16 7.73 -10.68
C LEU A 47 -4.56 7.92 -12.07
N TYR A 48 -4.41 9.16 -12.55
CA TYR A 48 -3.80 9.43 -13.85
C TYR A 48 -2.38 8.86 -13.97
N THR A 49 -1.55 8.96 -12.93
CA THR A 49 -0.18 8.41 -12.92
C THR A 49 -0.18 6.88 -12.81
N ALA A 50 -1.11 6.29 -12.06
CA ALA A 50 -1.26 4.85 -11.94
C ALA A 50 -1.82 4.20 -13.22
N PHE A 51 -2.56 4.96 -14.03
CA PHE A 51 -3.23 4.49 -15.25
C PHE A 51 -2.65 5.05 -16.56
N GLY A 52 -1.70 5.99 -16.53
CA GLY A 52 -1.21 6.73 -17.71
C GLY A 52 0.32 6.86 -17.76
N HIS A 53 0.90 6.25 -18.81
CA HIS A 53 2.22 6.42 -19.43
C HIS A 53 3.43 6.95 -18.64
N HIS A 54 4.51 6.17 -18.71
CA HIS A 54 5.88 6.44 -18.26
C HIS A 54 6.33 7.90 -18.44
N HIS A 55 6.37 8.68 -17.36
CA HIS A 55 7.22 9.86 -17.31
C HIS A 55 8.67 9.44 -17.07
N LYS A 56 9.57 9.95 -17.91
CA LYS A 56 11.03 9.76 -17.83
C LYS A 56 11.53 10.43 -16.54
N VAL A 57 11.76 9.66 -15.49
CA VAL A 57 12.35 10.16 -14.24
C VAL A 57 13.81 10.54 -14.53
N ILE A 58 14.15 11.82 -14.37
CA ILE A 58 15.52 12.32 -14.45
C ILE A 58 16.24 11.80 -13.20
N ALA A 59 17.27 10.99 -13.43
CA ALA A 59 18.03 10.31 -12.39
C ALA A 59 18.81 11.30 -11.52
N SER A 60 18.48 11.39 -10.23
CA SER A 60 19.51 11.53 -9.20
C SER A 60 19.84 10.12 -8.71
N VAL A 61 21.10 9.88 -8.35
CA VAL A 61 21.61 8.56 -7.94
C VAL A 61 20.93 8.11 -6.65
N THR A 62 19.75 7.55 -6.81
CA THR A 62 19.03 6.70 -5.87
C THR A 62 18.97 5.35 -6.57
N ARG A 63 19.22 4.23 -5.88
CA ARG A 63 18.95 2.90 -6.45
C ARG A 63 17.49 2.89 -6.92
N LEU A 64 17.29 3.03 -8.23
CA LEU A 64 15.97 3.13 -8.84
C LEU A 64 15.39 1.71 -8.81
N VAL A 65 14.75 1.37 -7.70
CA VAL A 65 14.01 0.13 -7.59
C VAL A 65 12.67 0.36 -8.32
N CYS A 66 12.66 0.08 -9.62
CA CYS A 66 11.44 0.18 -10.42
C CYS A 66 10.43 -0.86 -9.92
N TRP A 67 9.20 -0.42 -9.68
CA TRP A 67 8.08 -1.32 -9.45
C TRP A 67 7.91 -2.25 -10.66
N SER A 68 7.65 -3.53 -10.41
CA SER A 68 7.38 -4.53 -11.44
C SER A 68 5.95 -5.04 -11.33
N LYS A 69 5.29 -5.27 -12.47
CA LYS A 69 3.97 -5.92 -12.50
C LYS A 69 4.09 -7.39 -12.09
N PRO A 70 3.07 -7.98 -11.45
CA PRO A 70 3.11 -9.39 -11.07
C PRO A 70 3.08 -10.31 -12.31
N SER A 71 3.40 -11.58 -12.10
CA SER A 71 3.28 -12.63 -13.12
C SER A 71 1.83 -12.79 -13.59
N SER A 72 1.65 -13.43 -14.75
CA SER A 72 0.30 -13.69 -15.28
C SER A 72 -0.53 -14.54 -14.32
N GLY A 73 -1.80 -14.19 -14.15
CA GLY A 73 -2.74 -14.82 -13.22
C GLY A 73 -2.52 -14.47 -11.75
N VAL A 74 -1.63 -13.52 -11.43
CA VAL A 74 -1.33 -13.10 -10.05
C VAL A 74 -1.85 -11.69 -9.81
N ILE A 75 -2.57 -11.51 -8.71
CA ILE A 75 -2.92 -10.18 -8.19
C ILE A 75 -1.81 -9.71 -7.25
N LYS A 76 -1.41 -8.45 -7.37
CA LYS A 76 -0.46 -7.82 -6.44
C LYS A 76 -1.19 -6.93 -5.46
N LEU A 77 -0.95 -7.14 -4.17
CA LEU A 77 -1.42 -6.29 -3.08
C LEU A 77 -0.25 -5.48 -2.53
N ASN A 78 -0.29 -4.17 -2.70
CA ASN A 78 0.63 -3.23 -2.05
C ASN A 78 -0.03 -2.69 -0.78
N THR A 79 0.62 -2.83 0.38
CA THR A 79 0.07 -2.40 1.68
C THR A 79 1.02 -1.43 2.37
N ASP A 80 0.45 -0.47 3.10
CA ASP A 80 1.18 0.41 4.03
C ASP A 80 0.31 0.70 5.25
N GLY A 81 0.93 0.72 6.42
CA GLY A 81 0.35 1.16 7.67
C GLY A 81 1.16 2.31 8.23
N SER A 82 0.49 3.36 8.68
CA SER A 82 1.18 4.54 9.21
C SER A 82 0.60 5.00 10.54
N SER A 83 1.44 5.63 11.33
CA SER A 83 1.07 6.25 12.59
C SER A 83 1.75 7.60 12.74
N LEU A 84 1.06 8.58 13.34
CA LEU A 84 1.59 9.93 13.60
C LEU A 84 2.54 9.98 14.83
N GLY A 85 3.15 8.85 15.17
CA GLY A 85 4.02 8.61 16.33
C GLY A 85 3.77 7.23 16.95
N ASN A 86 4.55 6.83 17.95
CA ASN A 86 4.57 5.44 18.41
C ASN A 86 4.33 5.34 19.94
N PRO A 87 3.07 5.19 20.42
CA PRO A 87 1.81 5.11 19.67
C PRO A 87 1.09 6.46 19.54
N ARG A 88 0.41 6.69 18.40
CA ARG A 88 -0.38 7.89 18.06
C ARG A 88 -1.51 7.52 17.10
N PRO A 89 -2.39 8.44 16.67
CA PRO A 89 -3.38 8.15 15.65
C PRO A 89 -2.73 7.47 14.44
N ALA A 90 -3.36 6.38 14.00
CA ALA A 90 -2.83 5.46 13.02
C ALA A 90 -3.92 5.00 12.04
N GLY A 91 -3.46 4.54 10.89
CA GLY A 91 -4.29 4.11 9.79
C GLY A 91 -3.58 3.06 8.96
N MET A 92 -4.37 2.30 8.21
CA MET A 92 -3.91 1.23 7.35
C MET A 92 -4.54 1.37 5.99
N GLY A 93 -3.83 0.95 4.95
CA GLY A 93 -4.37 0.96 3.60
C GLY A 93 -3.58 0.08 2.65
N GLY A 94 -4.20 -0.23 1.53
CA GLY A 94 -3.57 -1.00 0.48
C GLY A 94 -4.34 -0.94 -0.83
N LEU A 95 -3.71 -1.42 -1.89
CA LEU A 95 -4.28 -1.47 -3.22
C LEU A 95 -3.94 -2.78 -3.91
N PHE A 96 -4.87 -3.24 -4.75
CA PHE A 96 -4.77 -4.45 -5.54
C PHE A 96 -4.55 -4.09 -7.01
N ARG A 97 -3.66 -4.81 -7.68
CA ARG A 97 -3.33 -4.65 -9.10
C ARG A 97 -3.36 -6.00 -9.83
N ASN A 98 -3.79 -5.99 -11.09
CA ASN A 98 -3.75 -7.17 -11.95
C ASN A 98 -2.36 -7.40 -12.56
N GLU A 99 -2.24 -8.46 -13.36
CA GLU A 99 -1.04 -8.84 -14.13
C GLU A 99 -0.60 -7.78 -15.17
N GLN A 100 -1.50 -6.90 -15.60
CA GLN A 100 -1.17 -5.73 -16.43
C GLN A 100 -0.63 -4.56 -15.61
N GLY A 101 -0.71 -4.66 -14.28
CA GLY A 101 -0.36 -3.60 -13.34
C GLY A 101 -1.45 -2.56 -13.13
N SER A 102 -2.63 -2.76 -13.73
CA SER A 102 -3.78 -1.89 -13.56
C SER A 102 -4.37 -2.07 -12.17
N TRP A 103 -4.77 -0.96 -11.54
CA TRP A 103 -5.48 -1.00 -10.27
C TRP A 103 -6.87 -1.65 -10.42
N ILE A 104 -7.22 -2.50 -9.46
CA ILE A 104 -8.49 -3.22 -9.39
C ILE A 104 -9.36 -2.63 -8.29
N MET A 105 -8.79 -2.49 -7.10
CA MET A 105 -9.48 -2.00 -5.90
C MET A 105 -8.48 -1.56 -4.83
N GLY A 106 -8.94 -0.84 -3.82
CA GLY A 106 -8.11 -0.45 -2.68
C GLY A 106 -8.93 -0.24 -1.41
N TYR A 107 -8.25 -0.16 -0.27
CA TYR A 107 -8.84 0.04 1.04
C TYR A 107 -8.03 1.03 1.86
N ALA A 108 -8.72 1.71 2.78
CA ALA A 108 -8.11 2.55 3.80
C ALA A 108 -9.01 2.59 5.04
N PHE A 109 -8.43 2.42 6.23
CA PHE A 109 -9.14 2.40 7.49
C PHE A 109 -8.37 3.15 8.58
N LYS A 110 -9.10 3.80 9.48
CA LYS A 110 -8.55 4.35 10.74
C LYS A 110 -8.41 3.22 11.76
N MET A 111 -7.31 3.18 12.50
CA MET A 111 -7.04 2.15 13.52
C MET A 111 -7.14 2.67 14.96
N GLY A 112 -7.39 3.97 15.16
CA GLY A 112 -7.28 4.59 16.48
C GLY A 112 -5.82 4.90 16.78
N HIS A 113 -5.36 4.65 18.01
CA HIS A 113 -3.95 4.83 18.36
C HIS A 113 -3.20 3.50 18.22
N ALA A 114 -2.11 3.50 17.45
CA ALA A 114 -1.27 2.32 17.26
C ALA A 114 0.19 2.71 17.03
N HIS A 115 1.09 1.76 17.22
CA HIS A 115 2.46 1.81 16.73
C HIS A 115 2.48 1.59 15.22
N SER A 116 3.51 2.12 14.53
CA SER A 116 3.69 1.94 13.09
C SER A 116 3.71 0.45 12.71
N LEU A 117 4.38 -0.40 13.51
CA LEU A 117 4.45 -1.84 13.25
C LEU A 117 3.06 -2.52 13.31
N GLU A 118 2.22 -2.11 14.27
CA GLU A 118 0.85 -2.63 14.40
C GLU A 118 -0.01 -2.20 13.21
N ALA A 119 0.16 -0.96 12.74
CA ALA A 119 -0.54 -0.44 11.58
C ALA A 119 -0.19 -1.23 10.31
N GLU A 120 1.09 -1.52 10.10
CA GLU A 120 1.59 -2.32 8.96
C GLU A 120 1.04 -3.75 8.97
N LEU A 121 1.13 -4.44 10.13
CA LEU A 121 0.58 -5.79 10.30
C LEU A 121 -0.93 -5.82 10.07
N CYS A 122 -1.66 -4.83 10.59
CA CYS A 122 -3.10 -4.75 10.37
C CYS A 122 -3.46 -4.43 8.92
N SER A 123 -2.64 -3.63 8.24
CA SER A 123 -2.80 -3.35 6.82
C SER A 123 -2.72 -4.64 6.00
N ILE A 124 -1.69 -5.46 6.22
CA ILE A 124 -1.56 -6.78 5.56
C ILE A 124 -2.74 -7.68 5.89
N ARG A 125 -3.10 -7.81 7.17
CA ARG A 125 -4.23 -8.64 7.62
C ARG A 125 -5.54 -8.25 6.93
N MET A 126 -5.81 -6.95 6.80
CA MET A 126 -7.01 -6.45 6.14
C MET A 126 -6.98 -6.76 4.64
N GLY A 127 -5.87 -6.53 3.96
CA GLY A 127 -5.73 -6.86 2.55
C GLY A 127 -5.91 -8.36 2.27
N LEU A 128 -5.37 -9.24 3.11
CA LEU A 128 -5.59 -10.68 3.00
C LEU A 128 -7.06 -11.07 3.16
N ARG A 129 -7.77 -10.45 4.12
CA ARG A 129 -9.20 -10.67 4.31
C ARG A 129 -10.01 -10.25 3.08
N ILE A 130 -9.74 -9.06 2.54
CA ILE A 130 -10.41 -8.56 1.34
C ILE A 130 -10.14 -9.49 0.15
N ALA A 131 -8.90 -9.97 0.00
CA ALA A 131 -8.54 -10.91 -1.06
C ALA A 131 -9.36 -12.20 -0.99
N TRP A 132 -9.51 -12.76 0.22
CA TRP A 132 -10.33 -13.93 0.48
C TRP A 132 -11.80 -13.69 0.13
N GLU A 133 -12.38 -12.58 0.61
CA GLU A 133 -13.78 -12.22 0.35
C GLU A 133 -14.08 -12.01 -1.15
N HIS A 134 -13.07 -11.66 -1.96
CA HIS A 134 -13.17 -11.51 -3.41
C HIS A 134 -12.79 -12.78 -4.19
N GLY A 135 -12.51 -13.90 -3.52
CA GLY A 135 -12.13 -15.14 -4.19
C GLY A 135 -10.78 -15.08 -4.90
N ILE A 136 -9.87 -14.18 -4.50
CA ILE A 136 -8.53 -14.08 -5.08
C ILE A 136 -7.69 -15.24 -4.55
N THR A 137 -7.37 -16.19 -5.43
CA THR A 137 -6.64 -17.41 -5.09
C THR A 137 -5.13 -17.31 -5.31
N SER A 138 -4.67 -16.31 -6.06
CA SER A 138 -3.27 -16.08 -6.40
C SER A 138 -2.89 -14.63 -6.09
N LEU A 139 -2.18 -14.43 -4.97
CA LEU A 139 -1.89 -13.11 -4.41
C LEU A 139 -0.40 -12.96 -4.07
N GLN A 140 0.22 -11.90 -4.57
CA GLN A 140 1.54 -11.44 -4.15
C GLN A 140 1.39 -10.20 -3.27
N VAL A 141 1.79 -10.28 -2.01
CA VAL A 141 1.78 -9.13 -1.09
C VAL A 141 3.11 -8.39 -1.18
N GLU A 142 3.09 -7.07 -1.04
CA GLU A 142 4.26 -6.19 -0.95
C GLU A 142 4.05 -5.17 0.18
N SER A 143 5.02 -5.10 1.09
CA SER A 143 5.12 -4.10 2.16
C SER A 143 6.53 -3.52 2.15
N ASP A 144 6.66 -2.23 2.46
CA ASP A 144 7.94 -1.55 2.62
C ASP A 144 8.52 -1.69 4.03
N CYS A 145 7.79 -2.29 4.98
CA CYS A 145 8.25 -2.56 6.32
C CYS A 145 9.02 -3.89 6.40
N GLU A 146 10.34 -3.83 6.25
CA GLU A 146 11.23 -5.00 6.34
C GLU A 146 11.04 -5.83 7.62
N VAL A 147 10.79 -5.15 8.75
CA VAL A 147 10.52 -5.82 10.03
C VAL A 147 9.29 -6.70 9.94
N VAL A 148 8.19 -6.20 9.36
CA VAL A 148 6.96 -6.99 9.17
C VAL A 148 7.17 -8.15 8.22
N VAL A 149 7.88 -7.92 7.11
CA VAL A 149 8.23 -8.97 6.15
C VAL A 149 8.97 -10.10 6.85
N ASN A 150 10.00 -9.76 7.64
CA ASN A 150 10.78 -10.75 8.37
C ASN A 150 9.96 -11.49 9.45
N LEU A 151 9.14 -10.77 10.21
CA LEU A 151 8.25 -11.37 11.22
C LEU A 151 7.30 -12.41 10.60
N ILE A 152 6.67 -12.07 9.46
CA ILE A 152 5.71 -12.95 8.79
C ILE A 152 6.41 -14.17 8.16
N LEU A 153 7.58 -13.97 7.54
CA LEU A 153 8.27 -15.05 6.84
C LEU A 153 9.00 -16.01 7.78
N ARG A 154 9.53 -15.52 8.91
CA ARG A 154 10.36 -16.32 9.83
C ARG A 154 9.60 -16.81 11.05
N GLY A 155 8.50 -16.17 11.43
CA GLY A 155 7.72 -16.57 12.61
C GLY A 155 8.47 -16.45 13.94
N GLU A 156 9.56 -15.69 13.98
CA GLU A 156 10.35 -15.46 15.19
C GLU A 156 9.81 -14.20 15.90
N HIS A 157 9.57 -14.31 17.22
CA HIS A 157 9.09 -13.25 18.10
C HIS A 157 10.10 -13.03 19.23
#